data_AF-A0A817J330-F1
#
_entry.id   AF-A0A817J330-F1
#
_cell.length_a   1.000
_cell.length_b   1.000
_cell.length_c   1.000
_cell.angle_alpha   90.00
_cell.angle_beta   90.00
_cell.angle_gamma   90.00
#
_symmetry.space_group_name_H-M   'P 1'
#
loop_
_entity.id
_entity.type
_entity.pdbx_description
1 polymer ?
#
loop_
_entity_poly.entity_id
_entity_poly.type
_entity_poly.pdbx_seq_one_letter_code
_entity_poly.pdbx_strand_id
1 'polypeptide(L)'
;MKNIIETKKLQQAIQILKIELNQRDLLIQNQKIHYEEKCEELQEKLADMTYQKQLLQTKLDSQLQIDRELALRSQDEVRQQLSQIMERQHQLEDVNKRLIAKSNEIRHNLHNKILPTDEEYRTLKSTNINSEQMSLKDFIMIKFYETVRPLETEIDNLRRTQNILDSQLAANGQDLIQTQKTLDEERRSNHAVHMQLQKLTSELNEYKNLCEQFDFKKQNYDRIKSERDQYERRVVELDRQITQDELQIQTHTKEKENLLLQLAELRQEVIVLRQDKEYLTRQYNDIQQKYYSAEEKISILEASLDETKRAKEVLYEKHISTRYTYIYIYIHLFRLGIEIMKDIDICK
;
A
#
# COMPACT_ATOMS: atom_id res chain seq x y z
N MET A 1 -187.61 56.30 -79.22
CA MET A 1 -186.55 57.17 -78.65
C MET A 1 -185.40 56.41 -77.94
N LYS A 2 -185.45 55.08 -77.71
CA LYS A 2 -184.37 54.33 -77.03
C LYS A 2 -183.14 53.98 -77.92
N ASN A 3 -183.32 53.82 -79.24
CA ASN A 3 -182.25 53.34 -80.15
C ASN A 3 -181.12 54.32 -80.49
N ILE A 4 -181.26 55.64 -80.24
CA ILE A 4 -180.26 56.64 -80.66
C ILE A 4 -179.15 56.84 -79.61
N ILE A 5 -179.47 56.61 -78.33
CA ILE A 5 -178.52 56.81 -77.22
C ILE A 5 -177.48 55.67 -77.20
N GLU A 6 -177.89 54.47 -77.59
CA GLU A 6 -177.03 53.28 -77.59
C GLU A 6 -175.99 53.32 -78.72
N THR A 7 -176.37 53.84 -79.90
CA THR A 7 -175.47 54.00 -81.05
C THR A 7 -174.37 55.04 -80.78
N LYS A 8 -174.68 56.16 -80.11
CA LYS A 8 -173.67 57.16 -79.75
C LYS A 8 -172.67 56.67 -78.70
N LYS A 9 -173.12 55.87 -77.71
CA LYS A 9 -172.21 55.27 -76.72
C LYS A 9 -171.25 54.26 -77.37
N LEU A 10 -171.74 53.46 -78.31
CA LEU A 10 -170.90 52.53 -79.09
C LEU A 10 -169.88 53.26 -79.96
N GLN A 11 -170.24 54.38 -80.62
CA GLN A 11 -169.29 55.18 -81.40
C GLN A 11 -168.17 55.78 -80.54
N GLN A 12 -168.49 56.31 -79.36
CA GLN A 12 -167.49 56.87 -78.46
C GLN A 12 -166.55 55.79 -77.92
N ALA A 13 -167.08 54.59 -77.59
CA ALA A 13 -166.27 53.45 -77.18
C ALA A 13 -165.29 53.00 -78.29
N ILE A 14 -165.73 52.98 -79.55
CA ILE A 14 -164.87 52.65 -80.69
C ILE A 14 -163.76 53.70 -80.89
N GLN A 15 -164.05 54.99 -80.69
CA GLN A 15 -163.02 56.03 -80.80
C GLN A 15 -161.96 55.93 -79.70
N ILE A 16 -162.38 55.67 -78.45
CA ILE A 16 -161.44 55.46 -77.34
C ILE A 16 -160.56 54.23 -77.62
N LEU A 17 -161.16 53.12 -78.03
CA LEU A 17 -160.43 51.91 -78.39
C LEU A 17 -159.45 52.15 -79.56
N LYS A 18 -159.80 52.98 -80.55
CA LYS A 18 -158.87 53.36 -81.62
C LYS A 18 -157.69 54.18 -81.12
N ILE A 19 -157.91 55.11 -80.19
CA ILE A 19 -156.83 55.91 -79.60
C ILE A 19 -155.93 55.02 -78.74
N GLU A 20 -156.50 54.16 -77.90
CA GLU A 20 -155.74 53.20 -77.08
C GLU A 20 -154.95 52.23 -77.96
N LEU A 21 -155.54 51.74 -79.06
CA LEU A 21 -154.85 50.89 -80.03
C LEU A 21 -153.69 51.64 -80.66
N ASN A 22 -153.89 52.86 -81.17
CA ASN A 22 -152.82 53.66 -81.76
C ASN A 22 -151.72 54.01 -80.74
N GLN A 23 -152.07 54.31 -79.49
CA GLN A 23 -151.08 54.56 -78.44
C GLN A 23 -150.28 53.29 -78.13
N ARG A 24 -150.93 52.13 -78.08
CA ARG A 24 -150.23 50.85 -77.92
C ARG A 24 -149.37 50.52 -79.12
N ASP A 25 -149.83 50.76 -80.34
CA ASP A 25 -149.05 50.55 -81.57
C ASP A 25 -147.81 51.45 -81.59
N LEU A 26 -147.94 52.73 -81.20
CA LEU A 26 -146.81 53.65 -81.09
C LEU A 26 -145.82 53.20 -80.01
N LEU A 27 -146.32 52.71 -78.87
CA LEU A 27 -145.48 52.24 -77.77
C LEU A 27 -144.74 50.94 -78.16
N ILE A 28 -145.40 50.05 -78.90
CA ILE A 28 -144.79 48.86 -79.50
C ILE A 28 -143.73 49.27 -80.52
N GLN A 29 -143.99 50.25 -81.40
CA GLN A 29 -142.99 50.73 -82.34
C GLN A 29 -141.77 51.35 -81.65
N ASN A 30 -141.97 52.20 -80.65
CA ASN A 30 -140.86 52.79 -79.89
C ASN A 30 -140.03 51.72 -79.16
N GLN A 31 -140.69 50.75 -78.53
CA GLN A 31 -139.98 49.62 -77.92
C GLN A 31 -139.21 48.82 -78.97
N LYS A 32 -139.81 48.59 -80.14
CA LYS A 32 -139.16 47.87 -81.24
C LYS A 32 -137.90 48.59 -81.71
N ILE A 33 -137.96 49.90 -81.93
CA ILE A 33 -136.80 50.71 -82.33
C ILE A 33 -135.71 50.66 -81.26
N HIS A 34 -136.07 50.89 -79.98
CA HIS A 34 -135.09 50.83 -78.89
C HIS A 34 -134.44 49.45 -78.77
N TYR A 35 -135.19 48.36 -78.97
CA TYR A 35 -134.62 47.01 -78.96
C TYR A 35 -133.81 46.69 -80.23
N GLU A 36 -134.16 47.26 -81.38
CA GLU A 36 -133.37 47.17 -82.61
C GLU A 36 -132.03 47.90 -82.44
N GLU A 37 -132.02 49.15 -81.94
CA GLU A 37 -130.80 49.90 -81.60
C GLU A 37 -129.95 49.16 -80.56
N LYS A 38 -130.57 48.60 -79.51
CA LYS A 38 -129.88 47.79 -78.50
C LYS A 38 -129.26 46.53 -79.10
N CYS A 39 -129.93 45.89 -80.05
CA CYS A 39 -129.40 44.73 -80.76
C CYS A 39 -128.20 45.12 -81.63
N GLU A 40 -128.27 46.24 -82.34
CA GLU A 40 -127.15 46.76 -83.14
C GLU A 40 -125.93 47.07 -82.26
N GLU A 41 -126.10 47.80 -81.15
CA GLU A 41 -125.00 48.09 -80.20
C GLU A 41 -124.36 46.81 -79.64
N LEU A 42 -125.18 45.80 -79.30
CA LEU A 42 -124.68 44.53 -78.78
C LEU A 42 -123.97 43.71 -79.86
N GLN A 43 -124.43 43.76 -81.11
CA GLN A 43 -123.77 43.12 -82.24
C GLN A 43 -122.42 43.77 -82.55
N GLU A 44 -122.33 45.10 -82.51
CA GLU A 44 -121.06 45.82 -82.71
C GLU A 44 -120.06 45.49 -81.59
N LYS A 45 -120.49 45.51 -80.31
CA LYS A 45 -119.64 45.08 -79.18
C LYS A 45 -119.21 43.63 -79.29
N LEU A 46 -120.09 42.74 -79.75
CA LEU A 46 -119.73 41.34 -79.98
C LEU A 46 -118.66 41.22 -81.08
N ALA A 47 -118.79 41.98 -82.17
CA ALA A 47 -117.82 42.00 -83.25
C ALA A 47 -116.45 42.50 -82.76
N ASP A 48 -116.41 43.60 -82.01
CA ASP A 48 -115.18 44.15 -81.44
C ASP A 48 -114.51 43.18 -80.46
N MET A 49 -115.28 42.57 -79.56
CA MET A 49 -114.75 41.58 -78.62
C MET A 49 -114.23 40.33 -79.35
N THR A 50 -114.89 39.93 -80.44
CA THR A 50 -114.45 38.81 -81.27
C THR A 50 -113.14 39.13 -81.98
N TYR A 51 -113.02 40.35 -82.53
CA TYR A 51 -111.78 40.83 -83.15
C TYR A 51 -110.63 40.93 -82.15
N GLN A 52 -110.86 41.50 -80.95
CA GLN A 52 -109.84 41.56 -79.90
C GLN A 52 -109.40 40.16 -79.44
N LYS A 53 -110.33 39.22 -79.29
CA LYS A 53 -110.02 37.82 -78.97
C LYS A 53 -109.15 37.19 -80.06
N GLN A 54 -109.52 37.37 -81.34
CA GLN A 54 -108.74 36.85 -82.46
C GLN A 54 -107.33 37.45 -82.46
N LEU A 55 -107.19 38.76 -82.32
CA LEU A 55 -105.89 39.43 -82.27
C LEU A 55 -105.00 38.93 -81.12
N LEU A 56 -105.58 38.76 -79.92
CA LEU A 56 -104.87 38.20 -78.77
C LEU A 56 -104.46 36.75 -79.01
N GLN A 57 -105.32 35.95 -79.64
CA GLN A 57 -105.03 34.58 -80.00
C GLN A 57 -103.86 34.49 -80.99
N THR A 58 -103.85 35.30 -82.05
CA THR A 58 -102.73 35.34 -83.01
C THR A 58 -101.42 35.81 -82.36
N LYS A 59 -101.48 36.77 -81.43
CA LYS A 59 -100.31 37.22 -80.65
C LYS A 59 -99.78 36.12 -79.74
N LEU A 60 -100.65 35.38 -79.07
CA LEU A 60 -100.23 34.27 -78.22
C LEU A 60 -99.63 33.13 -79.04
N ASP A 61 -100.27 32.78 -80.17
CA ASP A 61 -99.79 31.71 -81.05
C ASP A 61 -98.42 32.05 -81.66
N SER A 62 -98.21 33.31 -82.08
CA SER A 62 -96.91 33.77 -82.57
C SER A 62 -95.83 33.78 -81.47
N GLN A 63 -96.15 34.21 -80.24
CA GLN A 63 -95.20 34.14 -79.14
C GLN A 63 -94.83 32.69 -78.77
N LEU A 64 -95.82 31.79 -78.71
CA LEU A 64 -95.60 30.37 -78.47
C LEU A 64 -94.74 29.73 -79.57
N GLN A 65 -94.89 30.16 -80.82
CA GLN A 65 -94.04 29.71 -81.91
C GLN A 65 -92.60 30.19 -81.75
N ILE A 66 -92.38 31.48 -81.42
CA ILE A 66 -91.05 32.04 -81.19
C ILE A 66 -90.36 31.33 -80.02
N ASP A 67 -91.06 31.12 -78.90
CA ASP A 67 -90.50 30.45 -77.72
C ASP A 67 -90.11 28.99 -78.04
N ARG A 68 -90.92 28.29 -78.85
CA ARG A 68 -90.57 26.94 -79.34
C ARG A 68 -89.35 26.94 -80.23
N GLU A 69 -89.24 27.88 -81.17
CA GLU A 69 -88.08 27.99 -82.05
C GLU A 69 -86.80 28.34 -81.29
N LEU A 70 -86.88 29.25 -80.30
CA LEU A 70 -85.75 29.59 -79.43
C LEU A 70 -85.34 28.41 -78.54
N ALA A 71 -86.30 27.68 -77.97
CA ALA A 71 -86.01 26.50 -77.17
C ALA A 71 -85.34 25.39 -78.00
N LEU A 72 -85.79 25.16 -79.24
CA LEU A 72 -85.17 24.20 -80.15
C LEU A 72 -83.74 24.63 -80.53
N ARG A 73 -83.52 25.90 -80.86
CA ARG A 73 -82.16 26.41 -81.16
C ARG A 73 -81.22 26.27 -79.97
N SER A 74 -81.68 26.65 -78.78
CA SER A 74 -80.87 26.51 -77.55
C SER A 74 -80.58 25.04 -77.24
N GLN A 75 -81.55 24.14 -77.44
CA GLN A 75 -81.36 22.70 -77.28
C GLN A 75 -80.33 22.15 -78.29
N ASP A 76 -80.38 22.58 -79.54
CA ASP A 76 -79.44 22.17 -80.57
C ASP A 76 -78.02 22.70 -80.30
N GLU A 77 -77.88 23.94 -79.84
CA GLU A 77 -76.59 24.52 -79.42
C GLU A 77 -75.98 23.74 -78.25
N VAL A 78 -76.77 23.46 -77.19
CA VAL A 78 -76.32 22.64 -76.06
C VAL A 78 -75.92 21.24 -76.52
N ARG A 79 -76.69 20.63 -77.43
CA ARG A 79 -76.40 19.31 -77.97
C ARG A 79 -75.09 19.30 -78.79
N GLN A 80 -74.83 20.34 -79.56
CA GLN A 80 -73.57 20.49 -80.30
C GLN A 80 -72.38 20.67 -79.35
N GLN A 81 -72.50 21.54 -78.35
CA GLN A 81 -71.44 21.74 -77.34
C GLN A 81 -71.16 20.45 -76.56
N LEU A 82 -72.19 19.73 -76.13
CA LEU A 82 -72.05 18.43 -75.47
C LEU A 82 -71.35 17.40 -76.37
N SER A 83 -71.66 17.40 -77.67
CA SER A 83 -71.00 16.50 -78.63
C SER A 83 -69.52 16.82 -78.80
N GLN A 84 -69.15 18.10 -78.88
CA GLN A 84 -67.74 18.52 -78.96
C GLN A 84 -66.96 18.19 -77.69
N ILE A 85 -67.56 18.40 -76.51
CA ILE A 85 -66.96 18.04 -75.22
C ILE A 85 -66.75 16.53 -75.13
N MET A 86 -67.74 15.72 -75.52
CA MET A 86 -67.63 14.26 -75.52
C MET A 86 -66.52 13.77 -76.45
N GLU A 87 -66.40 14.33 -77.65
CA GLU A 87 -65.32 13.97 -78.58
C GLU A 87 -63.94 14.34 -78.01
N ARG A 88 -63.81 15.53 -77.42
CA ARG A 88 -62.56 15.94 -76.78
C ARG A 88 -62.19 15.05 -75.60
N GLN A 89 -63.17 14.68 -74.78
CA GLN A 89 -62.98 13.77 -73.65
C GLN A 89 -62.49 12.39 -74.13
N HIS A 90 -63.09 11.85 -75.18
CA HIS A 90 -62.65 10.58 -75.77
C HIS A 90 -61.19 10.64 -76.26
N GLN A 91 -60.79 11.72 -76.94
CA GLN A 91 -59.41 11.90 -77.39
C GLN A 91 -58.43 11.95 -76.20
N LEU A 92 -58.78 12.65 -75.12
CA LEU A 92 -57.96 12.73 -73.91
C LEU A 92 -57.83 11.37 -73.21
N GLU A 93 -58.91 10.60 -73.13
CA GLU A 93 -58.90 9.25 -72.57
C GLU A 93 -58.02 8.30 -73.39
N ASP A 94 -58.05 8.39 -74.73
CA ASP A 94 -57.17 7.61 -75.59
C ASP A 94 -55.69 7.97 -75.44
N VAL A 95 -55.38 9.26 -75.34
CA VAL A 95 -54.00 9.72 -75.08
C VAL A 95 -53.54 9.25 -73.69
N ASN A 96 -54.38 9.36 -72.68
CA ASN A 96 -54.05 8.92 -71.32
C ASN A 96 -53.81 7.40 -71.26
N LYS A 97 -54.66 6.58 -71.90
CA LYS A 97 -54.45 5.13 -72.02
C LYS A 97 -53.11 4.81 -72.67
N ARG A 98 -52.72 5.52 -73.74
CA ARG A 98 -51.41 5.34 -74.40
C ARG A 98 -50.25 5.73 -73.49
N LEU A 99 -50.37 6.82 -72.73
CA LEU A 99 -49.34 7.25 -71.78
C LEU A 99 -49.16 6.25 -70.63
N ILE A 100 -50.27 5.74 -70.08
CA ILE A 100 -50.25 4.69 -69.04
C ILE A 100 -49.59 3.42 -69.58
N ALA A 101 -49.95 2.98 -70.79
CA ALA A 101 -49.33 1.81 -71.42
C ALA A 101 -47.82 2.00 -71.58
N LYS A 102 -47.37 3.14 -72.12
CA LYS A 102 -45.95 3.46 -72.29
C LYS A 102 -45.20 3.53 -70.94
N SER A 103 -45.82 4.10 -69.92
CA SER A 103 -45.24 4.16 -68.56
C SER A 103 -45.10 2.77 -67.94
N ASN A 104 -46.12 1.91 -68.09
CA ASN A 104 -46.08 0.53 -67.62
C ASN A 104 -45.04 -0.30 -68.37
N GLU A 105 -44.86 -0.08 -69.68
CA GLU A 105 -43.82 -0.70 -70.48
C GLU A 105 -42.42 -0.30 -69.96
N ILE A 106 -42.18 0.99 -69.70
CA ILE A 106 -40.92 1.46 -69.10
C ILE A 106 -40.71 0.82 -67.73
N ARG A 107 -41.73 0.79 -66.87
CA ARG A 107 -41.64 0.17 -65.54
C ARG A 107 -41.30 -1.31 -65.63
N HIS A 108 -41.95 -2.07 -66.52
CA HIS A 108 -41.66 -3.49 -66.72
C HIS A 108 -40.24 -3.71 -67.26
N ASN A 109 -39.84 -2.90 -68.24
CA ASN A 109 -38.50 -2.95 -68.83
C ASN A 109 -37.38 -2.63 -67.83
N LEU A 110 -37.63 -1.75 -66.87
CA LEU A 110 -36.70 -1.41 -65.80
C LEU A 110 -36.79 -2.35 -64.60
N HIS A 111 -37.91 -3.05 -64.38
CA HIS A 111 -38.07 -3.97 -63.26
C HIS A 111 -37.18 -5.22 -63.41
N ASN A 112 -36.96 -5.67 -64.64
CA ASN A 112 -36.18 -6.86 -64.92
C ASN A 112 -34.71 -6.49 -65.17
N LYS A 113 -33.89 -6.64 -64.13
CA LYS A 113 -32.41 -6.56 -64.10
C LYS A 113 -31.85 -5.24 -64.65
N ILE A 114 -31.68 -4.23 -63.77
CA ILE A 114 -31.11 -2.91 -64.13
C ILE A 114 -29.59 -2.98 -64.35
N LEU A 115 -28.91 -3.94 -63.71
CA LEU A 115 -27.45 -4.05 -63.79
C LEU A 115 -27.05 -5.15 -64.81
N PRO A 116 -26.41 -4.78 -65.94
CA PRO A 116 -25.89 -5.76 -66.88
C PRO A 116 -24.68 -6.48 -66.30
N THR A 117 -24.45 -7.72 -66.74
CA THR A 117 -23.18 -8.42 -66.54
C THR A 117 -22.06 -7.78 -67.38
N ASP A 118 -20.80 -8.10 -67.07
CA ASP A 118 -19.64 -7.55 -67.79
C ASP A 118 -19.70 -7.81 -69.30
N GLU A 119 -20.23 -8.97 -69.72
CA GLU A 119 -20.42 -9.33 -71.13
C GLU A 119 -21.58 -8.54 -71.79
N GLU A 120 -22.70 -8.41 -71.08
CA GLU A 120 -23.87 -7.62 -71.51
C GLU A 120 -23.51 -6.12 -71.63
N TYR A 121 -22.68 -5.58 -70.72
CA TYR A 121 -22.20 -4.20 -70.81
C TYR A 121 -21.31 -3.98 -72.04
N ARG A 122 -20.34 -4.88 -72.28
CA ARG A 122 -19.43 -4.77 -73.42
C ARG A 122 -20.19 -4.82 -74.75
N THR A 123 -21.17 -5.71 -74.85
CA THR A 123 -22.03 -5.80 -76.04
C THR A 123 -22.86 -4.53 -76.21
N LEU A 124 -23.58 -4.07 -75.18
CA LEU A 124 -24.38 -2.83 -75.23
C LEU A 124 -23.55 -1.59 -75.58
N LYS A 125 -22.34 -1.45 -75.03
CA LYS A 125 -21.43 -0.34 -75.32
C LYS A 125 -20.86 -0.39 -76.74
N SER A 126 -20.72 -1.58 -77.31
CA SER A 126 -20.24 -1.76 -78.69
C SER A 126 -21.33 -1.54 -79.75
N THR A 127 -22.60 -1.86 -79.44
CA THR A 127 -23.72 -1.74 -80.38
C THR A 127 -24.36 -0.35 -80.40
N ASN A 128 -24.36 0.36 -79.26
CA ASN A 128 -25.06 1.64 -79.10
C ASN A 128 -24.10 2.85 -79.16
N ILE A 129 -23.46 3.06 -80.31
CA ILE A 129 -22.50 4.16 -80.54
C ILE A 129 -23.20 5.52 -80.78
N ASN A 130 -24.45 5.52 -81.27
CA ASN A 130 -25.23 6.73 -81.53
C ASN A 130 -26.20 7.00 -80.36
N SER A 131 -26.00 8.11 -79.64
CA SER A 131 -26.79 8.50 -78.46
C SER A 131 -28.26 8.79 -78.76
N GLU A 132 -28.60 9.13 -80.01
CA GLU A 132 -29.96 9.52 -80.40
C GLU A 132 -30.90 8.34 -80.69
N GLN A 133 -30.37 7.13 -80.89
CA GLN A 133 -31.17 5.92 -81.18
C GLN A 133 -31.18 4.90 -80.04
N MET A 134 -30.51 5.21 -78.92
CA MET A 134 -30.39 4.30 -77.80
C MET A 134 -31.71 4.21 -77.01
N SER A 135 -32.13 2.98 -76.70
CA SER A 135 -33.25 2.78 -75.78
C SER A 135 -32.92 3.36 -74.41
N LEU A 136 -33.90 4.01 -73.76
CA LEU A 136 -33.75 4.52 -72.40
C LEU A 136 -33.27 3.44 -71.42
N LYS A 137 -33.70 2.19 -71.63
CA LYS A 137 -33.26 1.03 -70.83
C LYS A 137 -31.75 0.81 -70.94
N ASP A 138 -31.21 0.75 -72.16
CA ASP A 138 -29.79 0.50 -72.42
C ASP A 138 -28.92 1.64 -71.91
N PHE A 139 -29.39 2.89 -72.08
CA PHE A 139 -28.72 4.07 -71.54
C PHE A 139 -28.60 3.99 -70.01
N ILE A 140 -29.70 3.67 -69.32
CA ILE A 140 -29.72 3.52 -67.87
C ILE A 140 -28.80 2.36 -67.44
N MET A 141 -28.87 1.21 -68.10
CA MET A 141 -28.01 0.04 -67.81
C MET A 141 -26.52 0.37 -67.92
N ILE A 142 -26.09 1.04 -69.00
CA ILE A 142 -24.70 1.46 -69.21
C ILE A 142 -24.26 2.43 -68.09
N LYS A 143 -25.08 3.44 -67.77
CA LYS A 143 -24.73 4.44 -66.75
C LYS A 143 -24.69 3.86 -65.34
N PHE A 144 -25.60 2.95 -65.02
CA PHE A 144 -25.59 2.25 -63.74
C PHE A 144 -24.39 1.31 -63.64
N TYR A 145 -24.06 0.57 -64.70
CA TYR A 145 -22.88 -0.29 -64.70
C TYR A 145 -21.58 0.51 -64.52
N GLU A 146 -21.41 1.62 -65.27
CA GLU A 146 -20.22 2.48 -65.19
C GLU A 146 -20.00 3.11 -63.80
N THR A 147 -21.07 3.26 -63.02
CA THR A 147 -21.00 3.83 -61.66
C THR A 147 -20.91 2.77 -60.57
N VAL A 148 -21.68 1.68 -60.67
CA VAL A 148 -21.76 0.64 -59.65
C VAL A 148 -20.57 -0.33 -59.70
N ARG A 149 -20.12 -0.73 -60.90
CA ARG A 149 -19.07 -1.74 -61.04
C ARG A 149 -17.71 -1.35 -60.44
N PRO A 150 -17.22 -0.10 -60.60
CA PRO A 150 -16.00 0.34 -59.92
C PRO A 150 -16.13 0.31 -58.40
N LEU A 151 -17.28 0.71 -57.86
CA LEU A 151 -17.55 0.71 -56.42
C LEU A 151 -17.59 -0.72 -55.85
N GLU A 152 -18.23 -1.67 -56.55
CA GLU A 152 -18.18 -3.10 -56.17
C GLU A 152 -16.74 -3.61 -56.13
N THR A 153 -15.94 -3.27 -57.14
CA THR A 153 -14.53 -3.68 -57.21
C THR A 153 -13.71 -3.07 -56.07
N GLU A 154 -13.95 -1.80 -55.73
CA GLU A 154 -13.32 -1.13 -54.60
C GLU A 154 -13.71 -1.78 -53.27
N ILE A 155 -15.00 -2.10 -53.07
CA ILE A 155 -15.49 -2.81 -51.88
C ILE A 155 -14.81 -4.18 -51.75
N ASP A 156 -14.72 -4.95 -52.84
CA ASP A 156 -14.08 -6.26 -52.83
C ASP A 156 -12.58 -6.14 -52.52
N ASN A 157 -11.91 -5.13 -53.07
CA ASN A 157 -10.50 -4.86 -52.76
C ASN A 157 -10.31 -4.47 -51.29
N LEU A 158 -11.16 -3.58 -50.76
CA LEU A 158 -11.14 -3.16 -49.37
C LEU A 158 -11.36 -4.35 -48.42
N ARG A 159 -12.32 -5.23 -48.75
CA ARG A 159 -12.58 -6.47 -48.00
C ARG A 159 -11.37 -7.41 -48.02
N ARG A 160 -10.72 -7.58 -49.17
CA ARG A 160 -9.48 -8.39 -49.27
C ARG A 160 -8.37 -7.79 -48.42
N THR A 161 -8.16 -6.48 -48.50
CA THR A 161 -7.14 -5.80 -47.67
C THR A 161 -7.45 -5.91 -46.18
N GLN A 162 -8.72 -5.79 -45.79
CA GLN A 162 -9.15 -5.97 -44.41
C GLN A 162 -8.81 -7.38 -43.91
N ASN A 163 -9.17 -8.43 -44.65
CA ASN A 163 -8.86 -9.80 -44.28
C ASN A 163 -7.35 -10.05 -44.15
N ILE A 164 -6.53 -9.46 -45.03
CA ILE A 164 -5.07 -9.56 -44.95
C ILE A 164 -4.57 -8.88 -43.66
N LEU A 165 -5.03 -7.66 -43.38
CA LEU A 165 -4.64 -6.93 -42.17
C LEU A 165 -5.08 -7.65 -40.90
N ASP A 166 -6.28 -8.21 -40.86
CA ASP A 166 -6.78 -8.99 -39.73
C ASP A 166 -5.91 -10.24 -39.49
N SER A 167 -5.50 -10.94 -40.57
CA SER A 167 -4.60 -12.09 -40.46
C SER A 167 -3.20 -11.70 -39.97
N GLN A 168 -2.67 -10.55 -40.42
CA GLN A 168 -1.38 -10.03 -39.97
C GLN A 168 -1.44 -9.57 -38.51
N LEU A 169 -2.53 -8.91 -38.09
CA LEU A 169 -2.74 -8.54 -36.69
C LEU A 169 -2.81 -9.77 -35.79
N ALA A 170 -3.50 -10.83 -36.22
CA ALA A 170 -3.55 -12.10 -35.49
C ALA A 170 -2.16 -12.75 -35.37
N ALA A 171 -1.39 -12.81 -36.46
CA ALA A 171 -0.03 -13.35 -36.46
C ALA A 171 0.90 -12.53 -35.55
N ASN A 172 0.92 -11.21 -35.71
CA ASN A 172 1.71 -10.30 -34.86
C ASN A 172 1.30 -10.41 -33.38
N GLY A 173 0.01 -10.61 -33.09
CA GLY A 173 -0.49 -10.85 -31.74
C GLY A 173 0.06 -12.13 -31.12
N GLN A 174 0.16 -13.22 -31.90
CA GLN A 174 0.78 -14.47 -31.45
C GLN A 174 2.29 -14.31 -31.23
N ASP A 175 2.98 -13.65 -32.16
CA ASP A 175 4.42 -13.39 -32.05
C ASP A 175 4.75 -12.53 -30.82
N LEU A 176 3.91 -11.54 -30.51
CA LEU A 176 4.04 -10.72 -29.31
C LEU A 176 3.89 -11.57 -28.04
N ILE A 177 2.88 -12.44 -27.98
CA ILE A 177 2.66 -13.35 -26.83
C ILE A 177 3.85 -14.29 -26.67
N GLN A 178 4.35 -14.86 -27.76
CA GLN A 178 5.49 -15.78 -27.72
C GLN A 178 6.76 -15.07 -27.26
N THR A 179 7.03 -13.88 -27.79
CA THR A 179 8.19 -13.06 -27.39
C THR A 179 8.10 -12.68 -25.92
N GLN A 180 6.91 -12.31 -25.43
CA GLN A 180 6.69 -11.99 -24.02
C GLN A 180 6.97 -13.20 -23.11
N LYS A 181 6.52 -14.40 -23.49
CA LYS A 181 6.82 -15.64 -22.75
C LYS A 181 8.32 -15.90 -22.68
N THR A 182 9.03 -15.81 -23.81
CA THR A 182 10.48 -16.01 -23.84
C THR A 182 11.22 -14.97 -22.99
N LEU A 183 10.79 -13.71 -23.02
CA LEU A 183 11.37 -12.65 -22.19
C LEU A 183 11.19 -12.94 -20.69
N ASP A 184 10.01 -13.41 -20.28
CA ASP A 184 9.72 -13.72 -18.88
C ASP A 184 10.48 -14.97 -18.41
N GLU A 185 10.70 -15.96 -19.28
CA GLU A 185 11.56 -17.12 -19.02
C GLU A 185 13.04 -16.72 -18.84
N GLU A 186 13.56 -15.88 -19.74
CA GLU A 186 14.92 -15.34 -19.64
C GLU A 186 15.12 -14.51 -18.37
N ARG A 187 14.13 -13.69 -17.98
CA ARG A 187 14.15 -12.94 -16.71
C ARG A 187 14.23 -13.86 -15.50
N ARG A 188 13.47 -14.96 -15.48
CA ARG A 188 13.51 -15.95 -14.39
C ARG A 188 14.85 -16.67 -14.35
N SER A 189 15.37 -17.10 -15.51
CA SER A 189 16.67 -17.76 -15.65
C SER A 189 17.80 -16.85 -15.16
N ASN A 190 17.82 -15.60 -15.62
CA ASN A 190 18.82 -14.61 -15.22
C ASN A 190 18.76 -14.31 -13.71
N HIS A 191 17.56 -14.20 -13.14
CA HIS A 191 17.40 -14.04 -11.69
C HIS A 191 17.98 -15.23 -10.91
N ALA A 192 17.71 -16.47 -11.35
CA ALA A 192 18.26 -17.67 -10.71
C ALA A 192 19.80 -17.71 -10.78
N VAL A 193 20.39 -17.38 -11.93
CA VAL A 193 21.85 -17.27 -12.09
C VAL A 193 22.43 -16.18 -11.18
N HIS A 194 21.78 -15.03 -11.08
CA HIS A 194 22.22 -13.94 -10.20
C HIS A 194 22.22 -14.35 -8.72
N MET A 195 21.17 -15.04 -8.27
CA MET A 195 21.10 -15.60 -6.91
C MET A 195 22.23 -16.60 -6.65
N GLN A 196 22.52 -17.47 -7.62
CA GLN A 196 23.63 -18.43 -7.50
C GLN A 196 24.99 -17.73 -7.46
N LEU A 197 25.19 -16.70 -8.28
CA LEU A 197 26.41 -15.88 -8.29
C LEU A 197 26.60 -15.15 -6.95
N GLN A 198 25.52 -14.60 -6.38
CA GLN A 198 25.58 -13.96 -5.07
C GLN A 198 25.98 -14.96 -3.97
N LYS A 199 25.40 -16.17 -3.99
CA LYS A 199 25.76 -17.24 -3.06
C LYS A 199 27.24 -17.63 -3.18
N LEU A 200 27.70 -17.90 -4.40
CA LEU A 200 29.11 -18.26 -4.66
C LEU A 200 30.07 -17.14 -4.25
N THR A 201 29.67 -15.88 -4.42
CA THR A 201 30.48 -14.72 -4.01
C THR A 201 30.62 -14.66 -2.49
N SER A 202 29.53 -14.91 -1.75
CA SER A 202 29.57 -14.98 -0.28
C SER A 202 30.45 -16.14 0.20
N GLU A 203 30.26 -17.35 -0.35
CA GLU A 203 31.09 -18.52 -0.02
C GLU A 203 32.58 -18.25 -0.29
N LEU A 204 32.90 -17.62 -1.43
CA LEU A 204 34.27 -17.25 -1.78
C LEU A 204 34.89 -16.26 -0.79
N ASN A 205 34.11 -15.29 -0.30
CA ASN A 205 34.58 -14.35 0.73
C ASN A 205 34.80 -15.04 2.07
N GLU A 206 33.94 -15.99 2.46
CA GLU A 206 34.15 -16.81 3.67
C GLU A 206 35.45 -17.61 3.59
N TYR A 207 35.71 -18.27 2.45
CA TYR A 207 36.96 -19.01 2.25
C TYR A 207 38.19 -18.10 2.25
N LYS A 208 38.11 -16.89 1.67
CA LYS A 208 39.21 -15.91 1.75
C LYS A 208 39.52 -15.52 3.19
N ASN A 209 38.48 -15.17 3.96
CA ASN A 209 38.65 -14.82 5.38
C ASN A 209 39.26 -15.99 6.17
N LEU A 210 38.86 -17.22 5.87
CA LEU A 210 39.42 -18.41 6.51
C LEU A 210 40.90 -18.61 6.16
N CYS A 211 41.27 -18.44 4.89
CA CYS A 211 42.66 -18.48 4.45
C CYS A 211 43.50 -17.41 5.16
N GLU A 212 43.03 -16.17 5.25
CA GLU A 212 43.71 -15.08 5.97
C GLU A 212 43.93 -15.43 7.45
N GLN A 213 42.95 -16.05 8.12
CA GLN A 213 43.10 -16.52 9.49
C GLN A 213 44.14 -17.63 9.62
N PHE A 214 44.19 -18.57 8.68
CA PHE A 214 45.21 -19.61 8.66
C PHE A 214 46.61 -19.05 8.41
N ASP A 215 46.74 -18.09 7.51
CA ASP A 215 48.00 -17.41 7.24
C ASP A 215 48.47 -16.63 8.46
N PHE A 216 47.58 -15.92 9.15
CA PHE A 216 47.91 -15.26 10.42
C PHE A 216 48.41 -16.26 11.47
N LYS A 217 47.73 -17.40 11.66
CA LYS A 217 48.18 -18.44 12.59
C LYS A 217 49.53 -19.01 12.21
N LYS A 218 49.75 -19.26 10.91
CA LYS A 218 51.00 -19.80 10.37
C LYS A 218 52.17 -18.82 10.59
N GLN A 219 51.97 -17.53 10.30
CA GLN A 219 52.99 -16.50 10.48
C GLN A 219 53.39 -16.32 11.95
N ASN A 220 52.45 -16.47 12.88
CA ASN A 220 52.71 -16.30 14.32
C ASN A 220 53.17 -17.58 15.03
N TYR A 221 53.12 -18.75 14.37
CA TYR A 221 53.42 -20.04 14.99
C TYR A 221 54.82 -20.07 15.62
N ASP A 222 55.85 -19.67 14.87
CA ASP A 222 57.24 -19.73 15.34
C ASP A 222 57.48 -18.82 16.54
N ARG A 223 56.83 -17.64 16.57
CA ARG A 223 56.89 -16.72 17.70
C ARG A 223 56.27 -17.33 18.95
N ILE A 224 55.03 -17.81 18.86
CA ILE A 224 54.31 -18.42 19.99
C ILE A 224 55.07 -19.65 20.49
N LYS A 225 55.60 -20.47 19.57
CA LYS A 225 56.44 -21.62 19.90
C LYS A 225 57.70 -21.20 20.65
N SER A 226 58.39 -20.16 20.19
CA SER A 226 59.58 -19.63 20.87
C SER A 226 59.27 -19.10 22.27
N GLU A 227 58.16 -18.37 22.44
CA GLU A 227 57.71 -17.87 23.74
C GLU A 227 57.39 -19.05 24.69
N ARG A 228 56.65 -20.06 24.21
CA ARG A 228 56.39 -21.30 24.97
C ARG A 228 57.69 -21.99 25.38
N ASP A 229 58.61 -22.22 24.44
CA ASP A 229 59.88 -22.91 24.70
C ASP A 229 60.76 -22.11 25.69
N GLN A 230 60.66 -20.77 25.70
CA GLN A 230 61.32 -19.93 26.68
C GLN A 230 60.71 -20.09 28.07
N TYR A 231 59.38 -20.11 28.19
CA TYR A 231 58.71 -20.35 29.46
C TYR A 231 59.01 -21.75 30.00
N GLU A 232 58.99 -22.78 29.15
CA GLU A 232 59.37 -24.15 29.53
C GLU A 232 60.79 -24.21 30.09
N ARG A 233 61.76 -23.53 29.43
CA ARG A 233 63.13 -23.41 29.96
C ARG A 233 63.17 -22.71 31.32
N ARG A 234 62.39 -21.64 31.50
CA ARG A 234 62.35 -20.89 32.75
C ARG A 234 61.77 -21.71 33.90
N VAL A 235 60.75 -22.53 33.64
CA VAL A 235 60.18 -23.45 34.63
C VAL A 235 61.25 -24.43 35.11
N VAL A 236 61.97 -25.09 34.19
CA VAL A 236 63.05 -26.02 34.54
C VAL A 236 64.17 -25.35 35.36
N GLU A 237 64.52 -24.11 35.02
CA GLU A 237 65.53 -23.34 35.76
C GLU A 237 65.07 -23.02 37.19
N LEU A 238 63.80 -22.61 37.36
CA LEU A 238 63.21 -22.34 38.67
C LEU A 238 63.12 -23.60 39.52
N ASP A 239 62.71 -24.74 38.95
CA ASP A 239 62.68 -26.02 39.66
C ASP A 239 64.08 -26.43 40.15
N ARG A 240 65.11 -26.21 39.33
CA ARG A 240 66.50 -26.44 39.74
C ARG A 240 66.92 -25.52 40.89
N GLN A 241 66.53 -24.25 40.84
CA GLN A 241 66.81 -23.27 41.89
C GLN A 241 66.14 -23.68 43.20
N ILE A 242 64.85 -24.05 43.16
CA ILE A 242 64.09 -24.54 44.32
C ILE A 242 64.79 -25.76 44.94
N THR A 243 65.16 -26.75 44.11
CA THR A 243 65.85 -27.96 44.57
C THR A 243 67.18 -27.61 45.26
N GLN A 244 67.93 -26.65 44.73
CA GLN A 244 69.18 -26.19 45.33
C GLN A 244 68.94 -25.48 46.67
N ASP A 245 67.96 -24.60 46.74
CA ASP A 245 67.62 -23.86 47.96
C ASP A 245 67.10 -24.82 49.05
N GLU A 246 66.31 -25.83 48.70
CA GLU A 246 65.88 -26.90 49.61
C GLU A 246 67.07 -27.66 50.20
N LEU A 247 68.09 -27.99 49.39
CA LEU A 247 69.31 -28.64 49.86
C LEU A 247 70.11 -27.74 50.82
N GLN A 248 70.18 -26.43 50.54
CA GLN A 248 70.82 -25.46 51.43
C GLN A 248 70.07 -25.34 52.76
N ILE A 249 68.73 -25.26 52.74
CA ILE A 249 67.90 -25.23 53.94
C ILE A 249 68.10 -26.48 54.80
N GLN A 250 68.16 -27.66 54.18
CA GLN A 250 68.43 -28.91 54.90
C GLN A 250 69.82 -28.89 55.55
N THR A 251 70.83 -28.38 54.86
CA THR A 251 72.20 -28.27 55.38
C THR A 251 72.26 -27.33 56.58
N HIS A 252 71.70 -26.13 56.47
CA HIS A 252 71.66 -25.16 57.57
C HIS A 252 70.82 -25.62 58.74
N THR A 253 69.76 -26.40 58.49
CA THR A 253 68.94 -26.98 59.56
C THR A 253 69.75 -28.01 60.36
N LYS A 254 70.51 -28.88 59.69
CA LYS A 254 71.44 -29.82 60.35
C LYS A 254 72.55 -29.10 61.12
N GLU A 255 73.13 -28.04 60.55
CA GLU A 255 74.13 -27.21 61.25
C GLU A 255 73.54 -26.57 62.51
N LYS A 256 72.33 -26.01 62.43
CA LYS A 256 71.62 -25.45 63.57
C LYS A 256 71.36 -26.51 64.64
N GLU A 257 70.91 -27.70 64.28
CA GLU A 257 70.68 -28.81 65.22
C GLU A 257 71.98 -29.24 65.92
N ASN A 258 73.08 -29.37 65.18
CA ASN A 258 74.40 -29.68 65.73
C ASN A 258 74.87 -28.60 66.72
N LEU A 259 74.72 -27.32 66.37
CA LEU A 259 75.05 -26.21 67.27
C LEU A 259 74.18 -26.21 68.53
N LEU A 260 72.90 -26.55 68.42
CA LEU A 260 72.01 -26.68 69.57
C LEU A 260 72.43 -27.82 70.50
N LEU A 261 72.88 -28.96 69.95
CA LEU A 261 73.43 -30.07 70.72
C LEU A 261 74.71 -29.67 71.45
N GLN A 262 75.68 -29.07 70.75
CA GLN A 262 76.91 -28.57 71.37
C GLN A 262 76.63 -27.54 72.47
N LEU A 263 75.66 -26.65 72.25
CA LEU A 263 75.25 -25.67 73.25
C LEU A 263 74.62 -26.35 74.48
N ALA A 264 73.86 -27.43 74.31
CA ALA A 264 73.31 -28.21 75.42
C ALA A 264 74.42 -28.93 76.21
N GLU A 265 75.40 -29.52 75.52
CA GLU A 265 76.57 -30.17 76.13
C GLU A 265 77.39 -29.17 76.95
N LEU A 266 77.73 -28.01 76.38
CA LEU A 266 78.44 -26.93 77.09
C LEU A 266 77.65 -26.41 78.29
N ARG A 267 76.32 -26.29 78.18
CA ARG A 267 75.47 -25.93 79.33
C ARG A 267 75.57 -26.97 80.45
N GLN A 268 75.56 -28.26 80.11
CA GLN A 268 75.69 -29.34 81.08
C GLN A 268 77.08 -29.33 81.74
N GLU A 269 78.14 -29.13 80.95
CA GLU A 269 79.51 -28.99 81.45
C GLU A 269 79.63 -27.83 82.46
N VAL A 270 79.04 -26.67 82.14
CA VAL A 270 79.00 -25.51 83.06
C VAL A 270 78.29 -25.85 84.37
N ILE A 271 77.22 -26.66 84.35
CA ILE A 271 76.52 -27.09 85.56
C ILE A 271 77.43 -27.97 86.42
N VAL A 272 78.12 -28.94 85.82
CA VAL A 272 79.06 -29.82 86.54
C VAL A 272 80.21 -29.01 87.14
N LEU A 273 80.83 -28.12 86.36
CA LEU A 273 81.91 -27.25 86.85
C LEU A 273 81.46 -26.33 87.99
N ARG A 274 80.20 -25.89 88.01
CA ARG A 274 79.63 -25.14 89.15
C ARG A 274 79.54 -26.01 90.40
N GLN A 275 79.11 -27.26 90.27
CA GLN A 275 79.05 -28.22 91.38
C GLN A 275 80.44 -28.51 91.94
N ASP A 276 81.43 -28.75 91.06
CA ASP A 276 82.83 -28.96 91.46
C ASP A 276 83.40 -27.72 92.17
N LYS A 277 83.13 -26.52 91.64
CA LYS A 277 83.51 -25.26 92.30
C LYS A 277 82.92 -25.15 93.71
N GLU A 278 81.63 -25.44 93.87
CA GLU A 278 80.97 -25.41 95.19
C GLU A 278 81.58 -26.45 96.15
N TYR A 279 81.82 -27.67 95.67
CA TYR A 279 82.46 -28.73 96.44
C TYR A 279 83.86 -28.33 96.92
N LEU A 280 84.70 -27.85 96.00
CA LEU A 280 86.06 -27.38 96.32
C LEU A 280 86.03 -26.17 97.26
N THR A 281 85.06 -25.28 97.11
CA THR A 281 84.89 -24.14 98.04
C THR A 281 84.55 -24.61 99.46
N ARG A 282 83.69 -25.63 99.61
CA ARG A 282 83.39 -26.24 100.93
C ARG A 282 84.64 -26.89 101.54
N GLN A 283 85.35 -27.72 100.76
CA GLN A 283 86.62 -28.34 101.18
C GLN A 283 87.66 -27.30 101.62
N TYR A 284 87.81 -26.23 100.84
CA TYR A 284 88.71 -25.12 101.15
C TYR A 284 88.33 -24.46 102.49
N ASN A 285 87.06 -24.14 102.70
CA ASN A 285 86.58 -23.53 103.95
C ASN A 285 86.79 -24.45 105.16
N ASP A 286 86.54 -25.75 105.03
CA ASP A 286 86.77 -26.73 106.11
C ASP A 286 88.25 -26.81 106.51
N ILE A 287 89.15 -26.84 105.51
CA ILE A 287 90.60 -26.84 105.74
C ILE A 287 91.02 -25.50 106.36
N GLN A 288 90.49 -24.38 105.85
CA GLN A 288 90.78 -23.05 106.36
C GLN A 288 90.33 -22.91 107.83
N GLN A 289 89.17 -23.45 108.20
CA GLN A 289 88.72 -23.47 109.59
C GLN A 289 89.61 -24.34 110.49
N LYS A 290 90.02 -25.53 110.02
CA LYS A 290 90.97 -26.39 110.74
C LYS A 290 92.32 -25.69 110.93
N TYR A 291 92.78 -24.98 109.89
CA TYR A 291 93.99 -24.17 109.92
C TYR A 291 93.90 -23.09 111.00
N TYR A 292 92.84 -22.28 111.01
CA TYR A 292 92.64 -21.25 112.04
C TYR A 292 92.56 -21.84 113.46
N SER A 293 91.88 -22.98 113.65
CA SER A 293 91.83 -23.65 114.95
C SER A 293 93.21 -24.17 115.39
N ALA A 294 94.05 -24.63 114.45
CA ALA A 294 95.40 -25.06 114.73
C ALA A 294 96.31 -23.87 115.08
N GLU A 295 96.21 -22.75 114.35
CA GLU A 295 96.91 -21.51 114.68
C GLU A 295 96.52 -20.99 116.08
N GLU A 296 95.24 -20.99 116.42
CA GLU A 296 94.76 -20.57 117.73
C GLU A 296 95.34 -21.45 118.85
N LYS A 297 95.34 -22.78 118.66
CA LYS A 297 95.96 -23.72 119.61
C LYS A 297 97.46 -23.48 119.77
N ILE A 298 98.18 -23.21 118.68
CA ILE A 298 99.60 -22.86 118.72
C ILE A 298 99.79 -21.58 119.53
N SER A 299 99.01 -20.54 119.27
CA SER A 299 99.09 -19.27 120.00
C SER A 299 98.83 -19.44 121.50
N ILE A 300 97.85 -20.27 121.89
CA ILE A 300 97.58 -20.60 123.31
C ILE A 300 98.75 -21.36 123.93
N LEU A 301 99.31 -22.34 123.22
CA LEU A 301 100.46 -23.12 123.70
C LEU A 301 101.72 -22.26 123.84
N GLU A 302 101.96 -21.33 122.92
CA GLU A 302 103.04 -20.34 123.01
C GLU A 302 102.88 -19.44 124.24
N ALA A 303 101.67 -18.92 124.47
CA ALA A 303 101.38 -18.11 125.66
C ALA A 303 101.59 -18.91 126.97
N SER A 304 101.10 -20.15 127.03
CA SER A 304 101.30 -21.05 128.17
C SER A 304 102.77 -21.40 128.40
N LEU A 305 103.52 -21.63 127.31
CA LEU A 305 104.96 -21.87 127.36
C LEU A 305 105.69 -20.67 127.94
N ASP A 306 105.36 -19.46 127.51
CA ASP A 306 105.97 -18.23 128.03
C ASP A 306 105.61 -17.98 129.49
N GLU A 307 104.38 -18.28 129.91
CA GLU A 307 103.99 -18.22 131.32
C GLU A 307 104.75 -19.25 132.17
N THR A 308 104.96 -20.45 131.64
CA THR A 308 105.78 -21.49 132.29
C THR A 308 107.25 -21.08 132.40
N LYS A 309 107.81 -20.44 131.36
CA LYS A 309 109.16 -19.86 131.40
C LYS A 309 109.26 -18.78 132.48
N ARG A 310 108.31 -17.85 132.55
CA ARG A 310 108.28 -16.82 133.62
C ARG A 310 108.17 -17.44 135.01
N ALA A 311 107.30 -18.44 135.19
CA ALA A 311 107.19 -19.14 136.46
C ALA A 311 108.50 -19.82 136.88
N LYS A 312 109.23 -20.40 135.91
CA LYS A 312 110.57 -20.96 136.11
C LYS A 312 111.60 -19.89 136.50
N GLU A 313 111.58 -18.74 135.83
CA GLU A 313 112.45 -17.59 136.17
C GLU A 313 112.20 -17.09 137.59
N VAL A 314 110.93 -16.88 137.98
CA VAL A 314 110.55 -16.48 139.36
C VAL A 314 111.02 -17.51 140.39
N LEU A 315 110.91 -18.80 140.11
CA LEU A 315 111.43 -19.86 140.98
C LEU A 315 112.96 -19.80 141.10
N TYR A 316 113.68 -19.58 140.00
CA TYR A 316 115.14 -19.41 140.04
C TYR A 316 115.53 -18.16 140.82
N GLU A 317 114.86 -17.02 140.63
CA GLU A 317 115.09 -15.81 141.42
C GLU A 317 114.86 -16.07 142.92
N LYS A 318 113.77 -16.75 143.28
CA LYS A 318 113.49 -17.14 144.66
C LYS A 318 114.59 -18.06 145.23
N HIS A 319 115.06 -19.04 144.45
CA HIS A 319 116.13 -19.92 144.86
C HIS A 319 117.47 -19.18 145.03
N ILE A 320 117.80 -18.25 144.12
CA ILE A 320 118.98 -17.39 144.22
C ILE A 320 118.89 -16.49 145.45
N SER A 321 117.75 -15.82 145.65
CA SER A 321 117.49 -14.97 146.82
C SER A 321 117.67 -15.75 148.11
N THR A 322 117.07 -16.95 148.21
CA THR A 322 117.21 -17.82 149.39
C THR A 322 118.67 -18.21 149.65
N ARG A 323 119.43 -18.53 148.59
CA ARG A 323 120.85 -18.84 148.67
C ARG A 323 121.69 -17.63 149.12
N TYR A 324 121.38 -16.44 148.62
CA TYR A 324 121.97 -15.18 149.07
C TYR A 324 121.69 -14.91 150.54
N THR A 325 120.46 -15.13 151.02
CA THR A 325 120.11 -14.97 152.44
C THR A 325 120.92 -15.91 153.30
N TYR A 326 121.08 -17.17 152.88
CA TYR A 326 121.86 -18.17 153.60
C TYR A 326 123.34 -17.79 153.68
N ILE A 327 123.94 -17.35 152.55
CA ILE A 327 125.33 -16.85 152.51
C ILE A 327 125.50 -15.63 153.42
N TYR A 328 124.56 -14.68 153.37
CA TYR A 328 124.60 -13.48 154.19
C TYR A 328 124.58 -13.81 155.69
N ILE A 329 123.68 -14.72 156.11
CA ILE A 329 123.58 -15.18 157.49
C ILE A 329 124.88 -15.89 157.92
N TYR A 330 125.44 -16.73 157.06
CA TYR A 330 126.68 -17.46 157.36
C TYR A 330 127.87 -16.52 157.54
N ILE A 331 128.02 -15.52 156.66
CA ILE A 331 129.06 -14.48 156.78
C ILE A 331 128.87 -13.67 158.06
N HIS A 332 127.64 -13.33 158.41
CA HIS A 332 127.35 -12.54 159.61
C HIS A 332 127.65 -13.32 160.91
N LEU A 333 127.33 -14.61 160.97
CA LEU A 333 127.66 -15.49 162.10
C LEU A 333 129.18 -15.70 162.22
N PHE A 334 129.87 -15.86 161.08
CA PHE A 334 131.33 -16.00 161.06
C PHE A 334 132.04 -14.73 161.55
N ARG A 335 131.54 -13.54 161.19
CA ARG A 335 132.08 -12.26 161.68
C ARG A 335 131.90 -12.09 163.18
N LEU A 336 130.73 -12.45 163.72
CA LEU A 336 130.43 -12.35 165.15
C LEU A 336 131.28 -13.31 165.99
N GLY A 337 131.59 -14.51 165.46
CA GLY A 337 132.49 -15.47 166.11
C GLY A 337 133.95 -15.00 166.19
N ILE A 338 134.40 -14.15 165.27
CA ILE A 338 135.77 -13.60 165.27
C ILE A 338 135.92 -12.46 166.28
N GLU A 339 134.88 -11.66 166.53
CA GLU A 339 134.93 -10.57 167.52
C GLU A 339 134.97 -11.10 168.96
N ILE A 340 134.23 -12.16 169.27
CA ILE A 340 134.18 -12.73 170.63
C ILE A 340 135.51 -13.39 171.03
N MET A 341 136.29 -13.92 170.07
CA MET A 341 137.61 -14.51 170.37
C MET A 341 138.71 -13.48 170.67
N LYS A 342 138.51 -12.18 170.38
CA LYS A 342 139.52 -11.15 170.64
C LYS A 342 139.55 -10.62 172.08
N ASP A 343 138.51 -10.84 172.88
CA ASP A 343 138.39 -10.26 174.24
C ASP A 343 138.91 -11.16 175.38
N ILE A 344 139.47 -12.35 175.10
CA ILE A 344 139.87 -13.33 176.14
C ILE A 344 141.39 -13.45 176.39
N ASP A 345 142.27 -12.91 175.53
CA ASP A 345 143.73 -12.93 175.78
C ASP A 345 144.29 -11.50 175.97
N ILE A 346 144.34 -11.06 177.24
CA ILE A 346 145.50 -10.44 177.93
C ILE A 346 145.08 -10.12 179.39
N CYS A 347 145.60 -10.91 180.30
CA CYS A 347 145.94 -10.52 181.66
C CYS A 347 147.40 -11.01 181.84
N LYS A 348 148.36 -10.09 182.04
CA LYS A 348 149.84 -10.26 182.14
C LYS A 348 150.65 -9.78 180.94
#